data_AF-A0A1W9RW26-F1
#
_entry.id   AF-A0A1W9RW26-F1
#
_cell.length_a   1.000
_cell.length_b   1.000
_cell.length_c   1.000
_cell.angle_alpha   90.00
_cell.angle_beta   90.00
_cell.angle_gamma   90.00
#
_symmetry.space_group_name_H-M   'P 1'
#
loop_
_entity.id
_entity.type
_entity.pdbx_description
1 polymer ?
#
loop_
_entity_poly.entity_id
_entity_poly.type
_entity_poly.pdbx_seq_one_letter_code
_entity_poly.pdbx_strand_id
1 'polypeptide(L)'
;MAQRTKIFRKRLLLVYLVIILIAILLNSLGKGTKNKIASSCVSTVFYPFKSGWSMMRNFKNYREENLRLKRELASLRVVVDRLLKYEKENERLKKILNFKEKKGVSLLLGEIVGRGVPRYSGSAVVNVGTKDGVAKNLPAVVPEGLVGKVV
;
A
#
# COMPACT_ATOMS: atom_id res chain seq x y z
N MET A 1 -49.27 -66.79 -8.34
CA MET A 1 -48.31 -65.78 -7.83
C MET A 1 -46.85 -65.97 -8.32
N ALA A 2 -46.44 -67.13 -8.86
CA ALA A 2 -45.04 -67.41 -9.21
C ALA A 2 -44.49 -66.80 -10.53
N GLN A 3 -45.33 -66.25 -11.41
CA GLN A 3 -44.88 -65.67 -12.69
C GLN A 3 -44.38 -64.22 -12.56
N ARG A 4 -44.93 -63.41 -11.64
CA ARG A 4 -44.51 -62.00 -11.44
C ARG A 4 -43.10 -61.87 -10.88
N THR A 5 -42.67 -62.78 -10.02
CA THR A 5 -41.30 -62.79 -9.45
C THR A 5 -40.24 -63.15 -10.49
N LYS A 6 -40.54 -64.00 -11.47
CA LYS A 6 -39.63 -64.34 -12.58
C LYS A 6 -39.39 -63.15 -13.52
N ILE A 7 -40.42 -62.36 -13.81
CA ILE A 7 -40.31 -61.16 -14.66
C ILE A 7 -39.51 -60.06 -13.95
N PHE A 8 -39.74 -59.87 -12.65
CA PHE A 8 -38.99 -58.91 -11.85
C PHE A 8 -37.50 -59.26 -11.76
N ARG A 9 -37.17 -60.54 -11.52
CA ARG A 9 -35.78 -61.03 -11.52
C ARG A 9 -35.10 -60.85 -12.88
N LYS A 10 -35.80 -61.12 -14.00
CA LYS A 10 -35.26 -60.88 -15.35
C LYS A 10 -34.98 -59.40 -15.62
N ARG A 11 -35.85 -58.49 -15.18
CA ARG A 11 -35.64 -57.04 -15.30
C ARG A 11 -34.46 -56.56 -14.45
N LEU A 12 -34.31 -57.07 -13.22
CA LEU A 12 -33.16 -56.78 -12.37
C LEU A 12 -31.84 -57.27 -12.98
N LEU A 13 -31.83 -58.48 -13.56
CA LEU A 13 -30.66 -59.01 -14.27
C LEU A 13 -30.29 -58.17 -15.50
N LEU A 14 -31.29 -57.64 -16.23
CA LEU A 14 -31.04 -56.72 -17.35
C LEU A 14 -30.44 -55.39 -16.88
N VAL A 15 -30.95 -54.81 -15.80
CA VAL A 15 -30.38 -53.57 -15.24
C VAL A 15 -28.93 -53.79 -14.80
N TYR A 16 -28.65 -54.92 -14.15
CA TYR A 16 -27.30 -55.29 -13.73
C TYR A 16 -26.35 -55.49 -14.92
N LEU A 17 -26.81 -56.16 -15.99
CA LEU A 17 -26.06 -56.31 -17.23
C LEU A 17 -25.77 -54.97 -17.91
N VAL A 18 -26.73 -54.05 -17.92
CA VAL A 18 -26.54 -52.70 -18.47
C VAL A 18 -25.50 -51.92 -17.66
N ILE A 19 -25.51 -52.02 -16.33
CA ILE A 19 -24.50 -51.38 -15.47
C ILE A 19 -23.10 -51.94 -15.74
N ILE A 20 -22.97 -53.26 -15.88
CA ILE A 20 -21.69 -53.90 -16.24
C ILE A 20 -21.22 -53.44 -17.63
N LEU A 21 -22.13 -53.37 -18.60
CA LEU A 21 -21.81 -52.92 -19.96
C LEU A 21 -21.33 -51.47 -19.98
N ILE A 22 -21.97 -50.59 -19.20
CA ILE A 22 -21.53 -49.20 -19.01
C ILE A 22 -20.15 -49.15 -18.34
N ALA A 23 -19.89 -49.98 -17.32
CA ALA A 23 -18.59 -50.05 -16.66
C ALA A 23 -17.47 -50.54 -17.60
N ILE A 24 -17.78 -51.47 -18.50
CA ILE A 24 -16.84 -51.97 -19.53
C ILE A 24 -16.59 -50.90 -20.59
N LEU A 25 -17.64 -50.20 -21.06
CA LEU A 25 -17.52 -49.07 -22.01
C LEU A 25 -16.68 -47.93 -21.43
N LEU A 26 -16.89 -47.60 -20.14
CA LEU A 26 -16.07 -46.64 -19.41
C LEU A 26 -14.61 -47.09 -19.29
N ASN A 27 -14.36 -48.40 -19.23
CA ASN A 27 -13.02 -48.93 -19.18
C ASN A 27 -12.30 -48.94 -20.54
N SER A 28 -13.04 -49.08 -21.64
CA SER A 28 -12.54 -49.05 -23.02
C SER A 28 -12.19 -47.65 -23.52
N LEU A 29 -12.68 -46.60 -22.85
CA LEU A 29 -12.25 -45.22 -23.12
C LEU A 29 -10.80 -45.04 -22.62
N GLY A 30 -9.91 -44.69 -23.54
CA GLY A 30 -8.46 -44.60 -23.27
C GLY A 30 -8.11 -43.72 -22.06
N LYS A 31 -6.95 -44.00 -21.44
CA LYS A 31 -6.43 -43.35 -20.23
C LYS A 31 -6.46 -41.80 -20.28
N GLY A 32 -6.42 -41.20 -21.48
CA GLY A 32 -6.55 -39.76 -21.69
C GLY A 32 -7.94 -39.18 -21.45
N THR A 33 -9.01 -39.93 -21.69
CA THR A 33 -10.40 -39.48 -21.46
C THR A 33 -10.80 -39.67 -20.00
N LYS A 34 -10.29 -40.72 -19.34
CA LYS A 34 -10.48 -40.98 -17.90
C LYS A 34 -9.92 -39.84 -17.04
N ASN A 35 -8.73 -39.33 -17.38
CA ASN A 35 -8.13 -38.20 -16.67
C ASN A 35 -8.87 -36.88 -16.93
N LYS A 36 -9.37 -36.64 -18.15
CA LYS A 36 -10.18 -35.44 -18.47
C LYS A 36 -11.52 -35.44 -17.72
N ILE A 37 -12.20 -36.57 -17.64
CA ILE A 37 -13.49 -36.68 -16.93
C ILE A 37 -13.28 -36.61 -15.41
N ALA A 38 -12.26 -37.28 -14.87
CA ALA A 38 -11.88 -37.18 -13.46
C ALA A 38 -11.50 -35.74 -13.07
N SER A 39 -10.70 -35.06 -13.89
CA SER A 39 -10.36 -33.66 -13.65
C SER A 39 -11.56 -32.73 -13.74
N SER A 40 -12.56 -33.01 -14.59
CA SER A 40 -13.77 -32.19 -14.74
C SER A 40 -14.76 -32.38 -13.59
N CYS A 41 -14.92 -33.59 -13.06
CA CYS A 41 -15.77 -33.83 -11.90
C CYS A 41 -15.15 -33.24 -10.62
N VAL A 42 -13.84 -33.40 -10.44
CA VAL A 42 -13.11 -32.80 -9.31
C VAL A 42 -13.07 -31.28 -9.44
N SER A 43 -12.84 -30.72 -10.63
CA SER A 43 -12.81 -29.27 -10.81
C SER A 43 -14.18 -28.63 -10.62
N THR A 44 -15.27 -29.24 -11.08
CA THR A 44 -16.62 -28.64 -10.99
C THR A 44 -17.18 -28.68 -9.56
N VAL A 45 -16.88 -29.74 -8.80
CA VAL A 45 -17.41 -29.92 -7.44
C VAL A 45 -16.55 -29.21 -6.38
N PHE A 46 -15.22 -29.16 -6.53
CA PHE A 46 -14.32 -28.54 -5.55
C PHE A 46 -14.04 -27.04 -5.79
N TYR A 47 -14.26 -26.49 -7.00
CA TYR A 47 -14.08 -25.05 -7.24
C TYR A 47 -14.94 -24.13 -6.36
N PRO A 48 -16.26 -24.34 -6.22
CA PRO A 48 -17.09 -23.43 -5.42
C PRO A 48 -16.76 -23.51 -3.92
N PHE A 49 -16.24 -24.64 -3.45
CA PHE A 49 -15.81 -24.81 -2.05
C PHE A 49 -14.48 -24.09 -1.77
N LYS A 50 -13.55 -24.11 -2.74
CA LYS A 50 -12.25 -23.42 -2.63
C LYS A 50 -12.38 -21.89 -2.74
N SER A 51 -13.36 -21.37 -3.49
CA SER A 51 -13.64 -19.93 -3.60
C SER A 51 -14.35 -19.37 -2.36
N GLY A 52 -15.29 -20.11 -1.77
CA GLY A 52 -15.97 -19.72 -0.51
C GLY A 52 -15.00 -19.62 0.68
N TRP A 53 -14.06 -20.55 0.81
CA TRP A 53 -13.04 -20.52 1.86
C TRP A 53 -12.02 -19.37 1.72
N SER A 54 -11.79 -18.89 0.49
CA SER A 54 -10.98 -17.69 0.22
C SER A 54 -11.69 -16.40 0.64
N MET A 55 -12.99 -16.30 0.33
CA MET A 55 -13.80 -15.12 0.66
C MET A 55 -13.97 -14.93 2.18
N MET A 56 -14.09 -16.03 2.93
CA MET A 56 -14.20 -15.99 4.39
C MET A 56 -12.88 -15.55 5.08
N ARG A 57 -11.72 -15.88 4.50
CA ARG A 57 -10.42 -15.36 4.98
C ARG A 57 -10.27 -13.85 4.73
N ASN A 58 -10.76 -13.36 3.60
CA ASN A 58 -10.70 -11.94 3.26
C ASN A 58 -11.54 -11.07 4.22
N PHE A 59 -12.73 -11.53 4.63
CA PHE A 59 -13.58 -10.79 5.58
C PHE A 59 -12.94 -10.60 6.97
N LYS A 60 -12.19 -11.60 7.45
CA LYS A 60 -11.47 -11.48 8.73
C LYS A 60 -10.34 -10.45 8.63
N ASN A 61 -9.61 -10.46 7.52
CA ASN A 61 -8.52 -9.51 7.26
C ASN A 61 -9.02 -8.06 7.20
N TYR A 62 -10.15 -7.79 6.53
CA TYR A 62 -10.70 -6.43 6.46
C TYR A 62 -11.13 -5.87 7.81
N ARG A 63 -11.67 -6.71 8.71
CA ARG A 63 -12.07 -6.26 10.06
C ARG A 63 -10.84 -5.97 10.93
N GLU A 64 -9.82 -6.81 10.85
CA GLU A 64 -8.56 -6.60 11.57
C GLU A 64 -7.84 -5.35 11.05
N GLU A 65 -7.81 -5.15 9.74
CA GLU A 65 -7.24 -3.95 9.11
C GLU A 65 -8.02 -2.67 9.49
N ASN A 66 -9.35 -2.71 9.51
CA ASN A 66 -10.15 -1.57 9.95
C ASN A 66 -9.90 -1.20 11.41
N LEU A 67 -9.78 -2.21 12.29
CA LEU A 67 -9.45 -1.99 13.70
C LEU A 67 -8.04 -1.44 13.87
N ARG A 68 -7.07 -1.94 13.10
CA ARG A 68 -5.71 -1.42 13.09
C ARG A 68 -5.67 0.04 12.64
N LEU A 69 -6.28 0.37 11.50
CA LEU A 69 -6.36 1.74 10.98
C LEU A 69 -7.04 2.69 11.96
N LYS A 70 -8.11 2.26 12.64
CA LYS A 70 -8.77 3.05 13.69
C LYS A 70 -7.85 3.33 14.88
N ARG A 71 -7.04 2.35 15.30
CA ARG A 71 -6.06 2.54 16.39
C ARG A 71 -4.95 3.51 15.97
N GLU A 72 -4.42 3.36 14.77
CA GLU A 72 -3.41 4.26 14.22
C GLU A 72 -3.95 5.70 14.14
N LEU A 73 -5.17 5.90 13.61
CA LEU A 73 -5.83 7.20 13.59
C LEU A 73 -6.03 7.80 14.99
N ALA A 74 -6.46 7.00 15.97
CA ALA A 74 -6.62 7.46 17.34
C ALA A 74 -5.28 7.91 17.94
N SER A 75 -4.21 7.14 17.72
CA SER A 75 -2.86 7.50 18.20
C SER A 75 -2.34 8.78 17.55
N LEU A 76 -2.55 8.94 16.24
CA LEU A 76 -2.09 10.11 15.50
C LEU A 76 -2.84 11.38 15.94
N ARG A 77 -4.14 11.28 16.21
CA ARG A 77 -4.93 12.39 16.76
C ARG A 77 -4.41 12.88 18.12
N VAL A 78 -3.98 11.97 18.99
CA VAL A 78 -3.39 12.34 20.29
C VAL A 78 -2.07 13.10 20.09
N VAL A 79 -1.24 12.69 19.14
CA VAL A 79 0.01 13.39 18.82
C VAL A 79 -0.26 14.78 18.27
N VAL A 80 -1.21 14.91 17.34
CA VAL A 80 -1.61 16.20 16.76
C VAL A 80 -2.13 17.15 17.83
N ASP A 81 -3.02 16.68 18.72
CA ASP A 81 -3.54 17.51 19.82
C ASP A 81 -2.42 17.99 20.76
N ARG A 82 -1.44 17.13 21.05
CA ARG A 82 -0.27 17.51 21.84
C ARG A 82 0.59 18.56 21.14
N LEU A 83 0.83 18.41 19.85
CA LEU A 83 1.59 19.39 19.07
C LEU A 83 0.89 20.75 19.04
N LEU A 84 -0.42 20.78 18.81
CA LEU A 84 -1.21 22.00 18.84
C LEU A 84 -1.19 22.67 20.22
N LYS A 85 -1.20 21.89 21.29
CA LYS A 85 -1.03 22.42 22.66
C LYS A 85 0.34 23.05 22.85
N TYR A 86 1.41 22.39 22.43
CA TYR A 86 2.77 22.94 22.50
C TYR A 86 2.94 24.19 21.65
N GLU A 87 2.34 24.24 20.46
CA GLU A 87 2.38 25.41 19.60
C GLU A 87 1.69 26.61 20.27
N LYS A 88 0.47 26.41 20.79
CA LYS A 88 -0.25 27.45 21.55
C LYS A 88 0.49 27.90 22.80
N GLU A 89 1.11 26.97 23.53
CA GLU A 89 1.89 27.30 24.71
C GLU A 89 3.16 28.07 24.34
N ASN A 90 3.85 27.68 23.28
CA ASN A 90 4.99 28.40 22.74
C ASN A 90 4.59 29.84 22.31
N GLU A 91 3.47 30.01 21.60
CA GLU A 91 2.95 31.35 21.29
C GLU A 91 2.64 32.16 22.56
N ARG A 92 2.04 31.53 23.57
CA ARG A 92 1.75 32.18 24.86
C ARG A 92 3.04 32.61 25.56
N LEU A 93 4.04 31.73 25.60
CA LEU A 93 5.36 32.01 26.19
C LEU A 93 6.07 33.13 25.45
N LYS A 94 6.07 33.11 24.10
CA LYS A 94 6.60 34.19 23.27
C LYS A 94 5.95 35.53 23.61
N LYS A 95 4.62 35.57 23.80
CA LYS A 95 3.88 36.78 24.20
C LYS A 95 4.29 37.26 25.61
N ILE A 96 4.34 36.37 26.60
CA ILE A 96 4.73 36.70 27.98
C ILE A 96 6.16 37.24 28.05
N LEU A 97 7.07 36.63 27.29
CA LEU A 97 8.48 37.04 27.27
C LEU A 97 8.74 38.31 26.44
N ASN A 98 7.69 38.95 25.89
CA ASN A 98 7.81 40.00 24.89
C ASN A 98 8.85 39.62 23.82
N PHE A 99 8.86 38.34 23.44
CA PHE A 99 9.77 37.79 22.48
C PHE A 99 9.42 38.44 21.15
N LYS A 100 10.14 39.52 20.82
CA LYS A 100 10.08 40.13 19.50
C LYS A 100 10.57 39.05 18.56
N GLU A 101 9.64 38.35 17.91
CA GLU A 101 9.95 37.64 16.69
C GLU A 101 10.77 38.61 15.85
N LYS A 102 11.93 38.17 15.36
CA LYS A 102 12.74 38.93 14.41
C LYS A 102 11.86 39.16 13.18
N LYS A 103 11.06 40.23 13.22
CA LYS A 103 10.13 40.60 12.17
C LYS A 103 10.95 40.83 10.91
N GLY A 104 10.55 40.13 9.84
CA GLY A 104 10.91 40.43 8.46
C GLY A 104 12.41 40.50 8.20
N VAL A 105 13.10 39.36 8.21
CA VAL A 105 14.36 39.30 7.45
C VAL A 105 13.97 39.38 5.97
N SER A 106 14.26 40.50 5.33
CA SER A 106 14.12 40.63 3.88
C SER A 106 15.20 39.76 3.24
N LEU A 107 14.79 38.68 2.59
CA LEU A 107 15.68 37.76 1.90
C LEU A 107 15.69 38.09 0.41
N LEU A 108 16.89 38.26 -0.14
CA LEU A 108 17.10 38.34 -1.58
C LEU A 108 17.67 37.01 -2.06
N LEU A 109 16.96 36.33 -2.95
CA LEU A 109 17.39 35.07 -3.55
C LEU A 109 18.32 35.34 -4.73
N GLY A 110 19.42 34.59 -4.81
CA GLY A 110 20.37 34.64 -5.93
C GLY A 110 20.92 33.26 -6.24
N GLU A 111 21.27 33.04 -7.50
CA GLU A 111 21.87 31.81 -8.01
C GLU A 111 23.39 31.95 -8.11
N ILE A 112 24.13 30.87 -7.84
CA ILE A 112 25.60 30.84 -7.96
C ILE A 112 25.99 30.75 -9.44
N VAL A 113 26.60 31.81 -9.97
CA VAL A 113 27.07 31.91 -11.36
C VAL A 113 28.56 31.65 -11.51
N GLY A 114 29.30 31.52 -10.41
CA GLY A 114 30.73 31.24 -10.47
C GLY A 114 31.33 30.81 -9.13
N ARG A 115 32.46 30.10 -9.19
CA ARG A 115 33.28 29.75 -8.02
C ARG A 115 34.51 30.64 -7.95
N GLY A 116 34.98 30.91 -6.74
CA GLY A 116 36.12 31.78 -6.48
C GLY A 116 37.38 31.30 -7.20
N VAL A 117 38.18 32.27 -7.68
CA VAL A 117 39.51 32.03 -8.25
C VAL A 117 40.45 31.42 -7.20
N PRO A 118 41.61 30.83 -7.56
CA PRO A 118 42.51 30.16 -6.61
C PRO A 118 42.92 31.02 -5.39
N ARG A 119 42.96 32.34 -5.55
CA ARG A 119 43.24 33.31 -4.46
C ARG A 119 42.08 33.48 -3.45
N TYR A 120 40.87 33.05 -3.81
CA TYR A 120 39.64 33.08 -3.02
C TYR A 120 38.89 31.76 -3.15
N SER A 121 39.58 30.64 -2.93
CA SER A 121 39.04 29.27 -3.11
C SER A 121 37.80 28.94 -2.25
N GLY A 122 37.43 29.80 -1.31
CA GLY A 122 36.20 29.71 -0.49
C GLY A 122 35.11 30.75 -0.81
N SER A 123 35.17 31.44 -1.95
CA SER A 123 34.11 32.38 -2.38
C SER A 123 33.26 31.83 -3.52
N ALA A 124 32.05 32.37 -3.66
CA ALA A 124 31.14 32.11 -4.76
C ALA A 124 30.60 33.44 -5.29
N VAL A 125 30.33 33.49 -6.60
CA VAL A 125 29.73 34.65 -7.27
C VAL A 125 28.26 34.36 -7.48
N VAL A 126 27.41 35.31 -7.10
CA VAL A 126 25.94 35.22 -7.26
C VAL A 126 25.44 36.22 -8.29
N ASN A 127 24.28 35.95 -8.90
CA ASN A 127 23.67 36.80 -9.94
C ASN A 127 22.96 38.07 -9.41
N VAL A 128 23.15 38.43 -8.13
CA VAL A 128 22.57 39.61 -7.49
C VAL A 128 23.65 40.52 -6.92
N GLY A 129 23.44 41.83 -6.96
CA GLY A 129 24.44 42.82 -6.55
C GLY A 129 23.85 44.11 -6.01
N THR A 130 24.64 45.18 -6.03
CA THR A 130 24.26 46.49 -5.48
C THR A 130 23.01 47.08 -6.10
N LYS A 131 22.74 46.79 -7.38
CA LYS A 131 21.51 47.20 -8.08
C LYS A 131 20.25 46.54 -7.52
N ASP A 132 20.40 45.36 -6.93
CA ASP A 132 19.32 44.58 -6.30
C ASP A 132 19.22 44.85 -4.79
N GLY A 133 19.98 45.84 -4.28
CA GLY A 133 20.01 46.22 -2.87
C GLY A 133 21.03 45.45 -2.01
N VAL A 134 21.95 44.69 -2.63
CA VAL A 134 22.99 43.96 -1.88
C VAL A 134 24.07 44.93 -1.39
N ALA A 135 24.29 44.96 -0.08
CA ALA A 135 25.36 45.71 0.56
C ALA A 135 26.48 44.78 1.07
N LYS A 136 27.69 45.34 1.23
CA LYS A 136 28.82 44.62 1.84
C LYS A 136 28.49 44.19 3.27
N ASN A 137 29.04 43.04 3.67
CA ASN A 137 28.84 42.38 4.96
C ASN A 137 27.42 41.86 5.24
N LEU A 138 26.51 41.84 4.26
CA LEU A 138 25.25 41.13 4.42
C LEU A 138 25.48 39.62 4.58
N PRO A 139 24.73 38.94 5.47
CA PRO A 139 24.86 37.50 5.67
C PRO A 139 24.33 36.72 4.46
N ALA A 140 25.09 35.72 4.02
CA ALA A 140 24.67 34.76 3.01
C ALA A 140 24.23 33.46 3.70
N VAL A 141 23.01 33.01 3.40
CA VAL A 141 22.35 31.86 4.04
C VAL A 141 21.87 30.91 2.96
N VAL A 142 22.05 29.60 3.19
CA VAL A 142 21.47 28.50 2.41
C VAL A 142 20.49 27.72 3.30
N PRO A 143 19.62 26.85 2.76
CA PRO A 143 18.68 26.06 3.57
C PRO A 143 19.33 25.29 4.74
N GLU A 144 20.59 24.88 4.56
CA GLU A 144 21.38 24.15 5.56
C GLU A 144 22.01 25.07 6.64
N GLY A 145 22.07 26.39 6.42
CA GLY A 145 22.59 27.34 7.41
C GLY A 145 23.30 28.57 6.85
N LEU A 146 23.93 29.33 7.75
CA LEU A 146 24.73 30.52 7.41
C LEU A 146 26.07 30.08 6.78
N VAL A 147 26.35 30.54 5.56
CA VAL A 147 27.56 30.15 4.80
C VAL A 147 28.64 31.22 4.75
N GLY A 148 28.29 32.50 4.94
CA GLY A 148 29.27 33.57 4.89
C GLY A 148 28.67 34.97 4.83
N LYS A 149 29.41 35.90 4.23
CA LYS A 149 29.00 37.29 4.03
C LYS A 149 29.46 37.85 2.67
N VAL A 150 28.77 38.87 2.19
CA VAL A 150 29.14 39.62 0.99
C VAL A 150 30.43 40.44 1.24
N VAL A 151 31.37 40.41 0.29
CA VAL A 151 32.69 41.08 0.37
C VAL A 151 32.85 42.24 -0.63
#